data_AF-A0A3B8W151-F1
#
_entry.id   AF-A0A3B8W151-F1
#
_cell.length_a   1.000
_cell.length_b   1.000
_cell.length_c   1.000
_cell.angle_alpha   90.00
_cell.angle_beta   90.00
_cell.angle_gamma   90.00
#
_symmetry.space_group_name_H-M   'P 1'
#
loop_
_entity.id
_entity.type
_entity.pdbx_description
1 polymer ?
#
loop_
_entity_poly.entity_id
_entity_poly.type
_entity_poly.pdbx_seq_one_letter_code
_entity_poly.pdbx_strand_id
1 'polypeptide(L)'
;MTRERVLITGAAGFLGSHLCDRFLKEGYHVVGMDNLITGDLRNIEHLFKREDFEFYHHDVSKFVHVPGELKYILHFASPASPIDYLKIPIQTLKVGSLGTHNLLGLARAKKARIIVA
;
A
#
# COMPACT_ATOMS: atom_id res chain seq x y z
N MET A 1 11.51 -15.56 16.21
CA MET A 1 12.09 -14.37 15.54
C MET A 1 10.92 -13.52 15.07
N THR A 2 10.95 -12.21 15.30
CA THR A 2 9.91 -11.28 14.81
C THR A 2 9.93 -11.25 13.28
N ARG A 3 8.77 -11.45 12.64
CA ARG A 3 8.65 -11.35 11.18
C ARG A 3 8.94 -9.92 10.73
N GLU A 4 9.68 -9.77 9.65
CA GLU A 4 9.89 -8.47 9.03
C GLU A 4 8.58 -7.95 8.42
N ARG A 5 8.39 -6.64 8.43
CA ARG A 5 7.13 -6.01 8.01
C ARG A 5 7.31 -5.24 6.71
N VAL A 6 6.33 -5.35 5.83
CA VAL A 6 6.24 -4.60 4.57
C VAL A 6 4.90 -3.87 4.48
N LEU A 7 4.96 -2.59 4.10
CA LEU A 7 3.78 -1.82 3.73
C LEU A 7 3.57 -1.92 2.22
N ILE A 8 2.37 -2.27 1.78
CA ILE A 8 1.98 -2.31 0.37
C ILE A 8 0.79 -1.37 0.19
N THR A 9 0.98 -0.27 -0.53
CA THR A 9 -0.11 0.67 -0.82
C THR A 9 -0.72 0.35 -2.19
N GLY A 10 -2.03 0.52 -2.35
CA GLY A 10 -2.74 0.00 -3.53
C GLY A 10 -2.98 -1.51 -3.40
N ALA A 11 -3.04 -2.01 -2.16
CA ALA A 11 -3.10 -3.44 -1.84
C ALA A 11 -4.34 -4.14 -2.42
N ALA A 12 -5.45 -3.42 -2.63
CA ALA A 12 -6.67 -3.96 -3.21
C ALA A 12 -6.69 -3.82 -4.75
N GLY A 13 -5.63 -3.28 -5.37
CA GLY A 13 -5.44 -3.27 -6.82
C GLY A 13 -4.81 -4.57 -7.35
N PHE A 14 -4.73 -4.70 -8.68
CA PHE A 14 -4.22 -5.92 -9.32
C PHE A 14 -2.79 -6.29 -8.90
N LEU A 15 -1.81 -5.40 -9.06
CA LEU A 15 -0.43 -5.71 -8.65
C LEU A 15 -0.29 -5.76 -7.12
N GLY A 16 -0.97 -4.88 -6.40
CA GLY A 16 -0.87 -4.79 -4.95
C GLY A 16 -1.30 -6.07 -4.25
N SER A 17 -2.40 -6.69 -4.65
CA SER A 17 -2.89 -7.92 -4.03
C SER A 17 -1.95 -9.11 -4.27
N HIS A 18 -1.42 -9.22 -5.49
CA HIS A 18 -0.43 -10.25 -5.83
C HIS A 18 0.89 -10.06 -5.05
N LEU A 19 1.28 -8.81 -4.78
CA LEU A 19 2.42 -8.52 -3.92
C LEU A 19 2.12 -8.90 -2.46
N CYS A 20 0.90 -8.66 -1.96
CA CYS A 20 0.49 -9.13 -0.64
C CYS A 20 0.63 -10.65 -0.53
N ASP A 21 0.08 -11.42 -1.47
CA ASP A 21 0.22 -12.88 -1.52
C ASP A 21 1.69 -13.33 -1.53
N ARG A 22 2.51 -12.67 -2.36
CA ARG A 22 3.92 -13.00 -2.49
C ARG A 22 4.69 -12.80 -1.19
N PHE A 23 4.56 -11.63 -0.55
CA PHE A 23 5.32 -11.31 0.66
C PHE A 23 4.84 -12.14 1.87
N LEU A 24 3.54 -12.44 1.96
CA LEU A 24 3.02 -13.38 2.97
C LEU A 24 3.62 -14.78 2.78
N LYS A 25 3.71 -15.26 1.53
CA LYS A 25 4.35 -16.55 1.21
C LYS A 25 5.84 -16.58 1.55
N GLU A 26 6.52 -15.44 1.47
CA GLU A 26 7.92 -15.28 1.88
C GLU A 26 8.12 -15.14 3.40
N GLY A 27 7.03 -15.13 4.18
CA GLY A 27 7.09 -15.08 5.65
C GLY A 27 7.16 -13.66 6.24
N TYR A 28 6.91 -12.63 5.43
CA TYR A 28 6.72 -11.28 5.95
C TYR A 28 5.36 -11.14 6.61
N HIS A 29 5.26 -10.17 7.51
CA HIS A 29 3.98 -9.61 7.90
C HIS A 29 3.64 -8.45 6.96
N VAL A 30 2.49 -8.51 6.32
CA VAL A 30 2.06 -7.54 5.31
C VAL A 30 1.05 -6.57 5.89
N VAL A 31 1.37 -5.28 5.78
CA VAL A 31 0.45 -4.17 6.02
C VAL A 31 -0.08 -3.72 4.66
N GLY A 32 -1.30 -4.10 4.31
CA GLY A 32 -1.99 -3.61 3.13
C GLY A 32 -2.65 -2.26 3.40
N MET A 33 -2.51 -1.31 2.48
CA MET A 33 -3.15 0.01 2.58
C MET A 33 -3.80 0.39 1.27
N ASP A 34 -5.06 0.79 1.31
CA ASP A 34 -5.81 1.20 0.12
C ASP A 34 -6.95 2.13 0.52
N ASN A 35 -7.40 3.03 -0.35
CA ASN A 35 -8.59 3.85 -0.12
C ASN A 35 -9.82 3.32 -0.89
N LEU A 36 -9.65 2.27 -1.69
CA LEU A 36 -10.68 1.59 -2.48
C LEU A 36 -11.33 2.47 -3.56
N ILE A 37 -10.65 3.53 -4.00
CA ILE A 37 -11.19 4.40 -5.07
C ILE A 37 -11.29 3.65 -6.41
N THR A 38 -10.29 2.81 -6.71
CA THR A 38 -10.25 1.91 -7.87
C THR A 38 -9.89 0.47 -7.47
N GLY A 39 -9.58 0.24 -6.19
CA GLY A 39 -9.28 -1.08 -5.65
C GLY A 39 -10.54 -1.86 -5.29
N ASP A 40 -10.43 -3.19 -5.23
CA ASP A 40 -11.54 -4.10 -4.91
C ASP A 40 -11.14 -5.04 -3.77
N LEU A 41 -11.94 -5.05 -2.70
CA LEU A 41 -11.67 -5.90 -1.52
C LEU A 41 -11.65 -7.39 -1.86
N ARG A 42 -12.35 -7.83 -2.91
CA ARG A 42 -12.32 -9.22 -3.37
C ARG A 42 -10.91 -9.69 -3.74
N ASN A 43 -10.00 -8.76 -4.07
CA ASN A 43 -8.60 -9.08 -4.37
C ASN A 43 -7.79 -9.45 -3.11
N ILE A 44 -8.26 -9.14 -1.90
CA ILE A 44 -7.53 -9.38 -0.64
C ILE A 44 -8.39 -10.04 0.45
N GLU A 45 -9.67 -10.32 0.20
CA GLU A 45 -10.59 -10.86 1.21
C GLU A 45 -10.11 -12.19 1.81
N HIS A 46 -9.43 -13.01 1.00
CA HIS A 46 -8.85 -14.28 1.42
C HIS A 46 -7.71 -14.12 2.44
N LEU A 47 -7.11 -12.93 2.54
CA LEU A 47 -6.01 -12.62 3.44
C LEU A 47 -6.47 -12.20 4.84
N PHE A 48 -7.71 -11.75 5.01
CA PHE A 48 -8.21 -11.19 6.28
C PHE A 48 -8.23 -12.18 7.45
N LYS A 49 -8.21 -13.49 7.17
CA LYS A 49 -8.15 -14.52 8.22
C LYS A 49 -6.73 -14.82 8.70
N ARG A 50 -5.70 -14.20 8.11
CA ARG A 50 -4.32 -14.46 8.46
C ARG A 50 -3.84 -13.49 9.55
N GLU A 51 -3.12 -14.02 10.53
CA GLU A 51 -2.53 -13.23 11.62
C GLU A 51 -1.35 -12.34 11.18
N ASP A 52 -0.80 -12.62 10.00
CA ASP A 52 0.33 -11.90 9.41
C ASP A 52 -0.09 -10.90 8.33
N PHE A 53 -1.39 -10.62 8.22
CA PHE A 53 -1.94 -9.61 7.32
C PHE A 53 -2.79 -8.61 8.10
N GLU A 54 -2.49 -7.32 7.91
CA GLU A 54 -3.28 -6.20 8.42
C GLU A 54 -3.75 -5.34 7.23
N PHE A 55 -4.99 -4.86 7.25
CA PHE A 55 -5.51 -3.95 6.22
C PHE A 55 -5.89 -2.60 6.82
N TYR A 56 -5.44 -1.52 6.18
CA TYR A 56 -5.75 -0.14 6.53
C TYR A 56 -6.50 0.52 5.37
N HIS A 57 -7.78 0.83 5.58
CA HIS A 57 -8.56 1.65 4.66
C HIS A 57 -8.12 3.11 4.80
N HIS A 58 -7.18 3.56 3.97
CA HIS A 58 -6.52 4.85 4.11
C HIS A 58 -6.07 5.45 2.78
N ASP A 59 -6.21 6.77 2.67
CA ASP A 59 -5.73 7.56 1.54
C ASP A 59 -4.33 8.08 1.82
N VAL A 60 -3.34 7.54 1.11
CA VAL A 60 -1.91 7.88 1.29
C VAL A 60 -1.59 9.35 1.01
N SER A 61 -2.47 10.09 0.32
CA SER A 61 -2.30 11.55 0.17
C SER A 61 -2.51 12.33 1.47
N LYS A 62 -3.07 11.69 2.50
CA LYS A 62 -3.16 12.19 3.87
C LYS A 62 -1.96 11.71 4.70
N PHE A 63 -1.82 12.24 5.91
CA PHE A 63 -0.75 11.82 6.82
C PHE A 63 -0.80 10.31 7.09
N VAL A 64 0.31 9.62 6.77
CA VAL A 64 0.43 8.16 6.90
C VAL A 64 1.21 7.82 8.17
N HIS A 65 0.57 7.05 9.06
CA HIS A 65 1.22 6.46 10.22
C HIS A 65 1.07 4.94 10.17
N VAL A 66 2.18 4.23 10.39
CA VAL A 66 2.18 2.78 10.57
C VAL A 66 2.94 2.47 11.87
N PRO A 67 2.31 1.79 12.85
CA PRO A 67 2.98 1.44 14.10
C PRO A 67 4.12 0.44 13.84
N GLY A 68 5.11 0.37 14.73
CA GLY A 68 6.22 -0.61 14.63
C GLY A 68 7.23 -0.35 13.51
N GLU A 69 8.18 -1.27 13.35
CA GLU A 69 9.22 -1.21 12.32
C GLU A 69 8.69 -1.58 10.93
N LEU A 70 9.31 -1.03 9.88
CA LEU A 70 9.05 -1.39 8.48
C LEU A 70 10.37 -1.61 7.77
N LYS A 71 10.53 -2.74 7.09
CA LYS A 71 11.70 -2.99 6.25
C LYS A 71 11.52 -2.43 4.85
N TYR A 72 10.33 -2.64 4.29
CA TYR A 72 9.98 -2.25 2.93
C TYR A 72 8.68 -1.45 2.88
N ILE A 73 8.63 -0.50 1.96
CA ILE A 73 7.42 0.19 1.52
C ILE A 73 7.31 0.03 0.00
N LEU A 74 6.23 -0.58 -0.46
CA LEU A 74 5.93 -0.78 -1.88
C LEU A 74 4.77 0.13 -2.25
N HIS A 75 5.06 1.24 -2.92
CA HIS A 75 4.06 2.22 -3.33
C HIS A 75 3.52 1.91 -4.72
N PHE A 76 2.38 1.23 -4.77
CA PHE A 76 1.63 0.90 -5.99
C PHE A 76 0.23 1.54 -6.01
N ALA A 77 -0.03 2.50 -5.12
CA ALA A 77 -1.30 3.22 -5.10
C ALA A 77 -1.30 4.29 -6.19
N SER A 78 -2.02 4.02 -7.28
CA SER A 78 -2.35 5.00 -8.30
C SER A 78 -3.55 4.47 -9.10
N PRO A 79 -4.47 5.34 -9.55
CA PRO A 79 -5.28 5.03 -10.73
C PRO A 79 -4.33 4.66 -11.89
N ALA A 80 -4.72 3.72 -12.74
CA ALA A 80 -3.84 3.18 -13.79
C ALA A 80 -4.43 3.28 -15.20
N SER A 81 -5.68 3.72 -15.36
CA SER A 81 -6.33 3.81 -16.66
C SER A 81 -6.52 5.27 -17.11
N PRO A 82 -6.34 5.60 -18.41
CA PRO A 82 -6.63 6.92 -18.95
C PRO A 82 -8.06 7.41 -18.66
N ILE A 83 -9.01 6.48 -18.59
CA ILE A 83 -10.41 6.79 -18.25
C ILE A 83 -10.50 7.29 -16.81
N ASP A 84 -9.80 6.65 -15.87
CA ASP A 84 -9.81 7.06 -14.47
C ASP A 84 -9.10 8.40 -14.25
N TYR A 85 -8.03 8.67 -15.00
CA TYR A 85 -7.35 9.98 -14.93
C TYR A 85 -8.30 11.13 -15.23
N LEU A 86 -9.23 10.95 -16.16
CA LEU A 86 -10.23 11.95 -16.51
C LEU A 86 -11.36 12.03 -15.49
N LYS A 87 -11.74 10.92 -14.87
CA LYS A 87 -12.80 10.87 -13.85
C LYS A 87 -12.36 11.45 -12.50
N ILE A 88 -11.13 11.18 -12.09
CA ILE A 88 -10.58 11.52 -10.77
C ILE A 88 -9.20 12.21 -10.85
N PRO A 89 -9.04 13.28 -11.66
CA PRO A 89 -7.73 13.89 -11.96
C PRO A 89 -7.05 14.45 -10.71
N ILE A 90 -7.81 15.04 -9.79
CA ILE A 90 -7.27 15.61 -8.55
C ILE A 90 -6.74 14.51 -7.63
N GLN A 91 -7.44 13.39 -7.52
CA GLN A 91 -7.01 12.24 -6.72
C GLN A 91 -5.77 11.60 -7.33
N THR A 92 -5.72 11.43 -8.66
CA THR A 92 -4.54 10.95 -9.38
C THR A 92 -3.32 11.84 -9.13
N LEU A 93 -3.47 13.16 -9.23
CA LEU A 93 -2.39 14.11 -8.93
C LEU A 93 -1.93 14.00 -7.47
N LYS A 94 -2.88 13.96 -6.54
CA LYS A 94 -2.60 13.91 -5.10
C LYS A 94 -1.91 12.62 -4.69
N VAL A 95 -2.33 11.46 -5.18
CA VAL A 95 -1.69 10.19 -4.84
C VAL A 95 -0.27 10.13 -5.40
N GLY A 96 -0.06 10.52 -6.66
CA GLY A 96 1.26 10.53 -7.27
C GLY A 96 2.24 11.53 -6.64
N SER A 97 1.75 12.68 -6.16
CA SER A 97 2.59 13.73 -5.57
C SER A 97 2.62 13.66 -4.03
N LEU A 98 1.48 13.91 -3.38
CA LEU A 98 1.39 13.93 -1.91
C LEU A 98 1.52 12.53 -1.32
N GLY A 99 0.94 11.51 -1.97
CA GLY A 99 1.10 10.11 -1.54
C GLY A 99 2.56 9.68 -1.51
N THR A 100 3.26 9.87 -2.63
CA THR A 100 4.71 9.63 -2.71
C THR A 100 5.48 10.43 -1.66
N HIS A 101 5.17 11.73 -1.49
CA HIS A 101 5.83 12.57 -0.48
C HIS A 101 5.66 12.03 0.95
N ASN A 102 4.44 11.68 1.33
CA ASN A 102 4.13 11.14 2.65
C ASN A 102 4.84 9.81 2.91
N LEU A 103 4.87 8.92 1.91
CA LEU A 103 5.53 7.62 2.03
C LEU A 103 7.06 7.72 2.05
N LEU A 104 7.65 8.70 1.35
CA LEU A 104 9.07 9.03 1.50
C LEU A 104 9.40 9.53 2.91
N GLY A 105 8.53 10.36 3.50
CA GLY A 105 8.64 10.80 4.89
C GLY A 105 8.58 9.62 5.87
N LEU A 106 7.63 8.71 5.67
CA LEU A 106 7.52 7.48 6.45
C LEU A 106 8.75 6.58 6.29
N ALA A 107 9.23 6.38 5.05
CA ALA A 107 10.42 5.59 4.76
C ALA A 107 11.64 6.13 5.50
N ARG A 108 11.85 7.46 5.47
CA ARG A 108 12.93 8.12 6.21
C ARG A 108 12.80 7.92 7.72
N ALA A 109 11.60 8.10 8.28
CA ALA A 109 11.35 7.94 9.71
C ALA A 109 11.60 6.50 10.20
N LYS A 110 11.28 5.49 9.37
CA LYS A 110 11.45 4.07 9.68
C LYS A 110 12.80 3.49 9.23
N LYS A 111 13.63 4.28 8.53
CA LYS A 111 14.82 3.80 7.81
C LYS A 111 14.49 2.62 6.87
N ALA A 112 13.28 2.62 6.31
CA ALA A 112 12.78 1.58 5.42
C ALA A 112 13.22 1.85 3.97
N ARG A 113 13.38 0.79 3.19
CA ARG A 113 13.58 0.92 1.74
C ARG A 113 12.24 1.07 1.04
N ILE A 114 12.11 2.08 0.19
CA ILE A 114 10.90 2.33 -0.60
C ILE A 114 11.11 2.01 -2.08
N ILE A 115 10.10 1.43 -2.70
CA ILE A 115 9.96 1.29 -4.16
C ILE A 115 8.72 2.06 -4.57
N VAL A 116 8.85 2.87 -5.63
CA VAL A 116 7.76 3.66 -6.23
C VAL A 116 7.58 3.17 -7.66
N ALA A 117 6.34 2.89 -8.05
CA ALA A 117 5.97 2.39 -9.37
C ALA A 117 4.80 3.19 -9.94
#